data_AF-A0A061P241-F1
#
_entry.id   AF-A0A061P241-F1
#
_cell.length_a   1.000
_cell.length_b   1.000
_cell.length_c   1.000
_cell.angle_alpha   90.00
_cell.angle_beta   90.00
_cell.angle_gamma   90.00
#
_symmetry.space_group_name_H-M   'P 1'
#
loop_
_entity.id
_entity.type
_entity.pdbx_description
1 polymer ?
#
loop_
_entity_poly.entity_id
_entity_poly.type
_entity_poly.pdbx_seq_one_letter_code
_entity_poly.pdbx_strand_id
1 'polypeptide(L)'
;MHKSFEEGGIQLFESIHRAIHNKIIPGAVVAVEKGSNRTIEVFGKKHPRINDELMRRDTQFDIASLTKVVAGLTVVFHLIERGRLQLNQPFPRC
;
A
#
# COMPACT_ATOMS: atom_id res chain seq x y z
N MET A 1 -0.51 -11.64 -24.89
CA MET A 1 -1.28 -11.25 -23.69
C MET A 1 -0.47 -10.30 -22.79
N HIS A 2 0.07 -9.20 -23.34
CA HIS A 2 0.95 -8.25 -22.62
C HIS A 2 0.45 -6.79 -22.66
N LYS A 3 -0.34 -6.41 -23.68
CA LYS A 3 -0.82 -5.03 -23.86
C LYS A 3 -1.65 -4.49 -22.70
N SER A 4 -2.57 -5.28 -22.15
CA SER A 4 -3.51 -4.78 -21.13
C SER A 4 -2.86 -4.45 -19.78
N PHE A 5 -1.71 -5.06 -19.45
CA PHE A 5 -0.98 -4.73 -18.22
C PHE A 5 -0.23 -3.40 -18.37
N GLU A 6 0.35 -3.14 -19.55
CA GLU A 6 0.96 -1.86 -19.86
C GLU A 6 -0.09 -0.74 -20.01
N GLU A 7 -1.20 -1.00 -20.70
CA GLU A 7 -2.31 -0.06 -20.86
C GLU A 7 -2.93 0.34 -19.51
N GLY A 8 -3.16 -0.64 -18.62
CA GLY A 8 -3.64 -0.38 -17.26
C GLY A 8 -2.61 0.37 -16.39
N GLY A 9 -1.32 0.06 -16.54
CA GLY A 9 -0.23 0.77 -15.87
C GLY A 9 -0.15 2.25 -16.29
N ILE A 10 -0.31 2.53 -17.59
CA ILE A 10 -0.30 3.90 -18.13
C ILE A 10 -1.45 4.72 -17.52
N GLN A 11 -2.68 4.19 -17.47
CA GLN A 11 -3.81 4.91 -16.90
C GLN A 11 -3.65 5.19 -15.39
N LEU A 12 -3.02 4.26 -14.66
CA LEU A 12 -2.70 4.43 -13.25
C LEU A 12 -1.70 5.57 -13.03
N PHE A 13 -0.60 5.57 -13.78
CA PHE A 13 0.44 6.59 -13.65
C PHE A 13 -0.07 7.99 -14.03
N GLU A 14 -0.88 8.10 -15.09
CA GLU A 14 -1.54 9.36 -15.44
C GLU A 14 -2.46 9.90 -14.33
N SER A 15 -3.13 9.01 -13.61
CA SER A 15 -4.01 9.40 -12.50
C SER A 15 -3.20 9.88 -11.29
N ILE A 16 -2.06 9.24 -11.00
CA ILE A 16 -1.10 9.68 -9.98
C ILE A 16 -0.52 11.06 -10.34
N HIS A 17 -0.09 11.23 -11.60
CA HIS A 17 0.43 12.51 -12.09
C HIS A 17 -0.59 13.64 -11.93
N ARG A 18 -1.85 13.40 -12.31
CA ARG A 18 -2.93 14.38 -12.11
C ARG A 18 -3.18 14.68 -10.63
N ALA A 19 -3.13 13.68 -9.75
CA ALA A 19 -3.29 13.90 -8.32
C ALA A 19 -2.17 14.77 -7.72
N ILE A 20 -0.92 14.57 -8.16
CA ILE A 20 0.23 15.38 -7.75
C ILE A 20 0.12 16.80 -8.32
N HIS A 21 -0.19 16.93 -9.61
CA HIS A 21 -0.38 18.24 -10.27
C HIS A 21 -1.47 19.07 -9.57
N ASN A 22 -2.58 18.43 -9.21
CA ASN A 22 -3.69 19.05 -8.50
C ASN A 22 -3.43 19.23 -6.99
N LYS A 23 -2.21 18.94 -6.52
CA LYS A 23 -1.77 19.08 -5.11
C LYS A 23 -2.62 18.30 -4.11
N ILE A 24 -3.26 17.22 -4.54
CA ILE A 24 -4.02 16.31 -3.66
C ILE A 24 -3.05 15.48 -2.81
N ILE A 25 -1.95 15.04 -3.41
CA ILE A 25 -0.86 14.33 -2.73
C ILE A 25 0.50 14.95 -3.13
N PRO A 26 1.51 14.94 -2.25
CA PRO A 26 2.83 15.48 -2.57
C PRO A 26 3.68 14.58 -3.49
N GLY A 27 3.43 13.27 -3.42
CA GLY A 27 4.16 12.24 -4.14
C GLY A 27 3.63 10.85 -3.77
N ALA A 28 4.07 9.83 -4.51
CA ALA A 28 3.66 8.45 -4.30
C ALA A 28 4.75 7.48 -4.77
N VAL A 29 4.79 6.29 -4.16
CA VAL A 29 5.48 5.11 -4.70
C VAL A 29 4.40 4.11 -5.07
N VAL A 30 4.41 3.62 -6.31
CA VAL A 30 3.38 2.71 -6.83
C VAL A 30 4.05 1.41 -7.24
N ALA A 31 3.63 0.30 -6.66
CA ALA A 31 4.05 -1.03 -7.03
C ALA A 31 2.86 -1.81 -7.59
N VAL A 32 3.04 -2.39 -8.78
CA VAL A 32 2.05 -3.27 -9.41
C VAL A 32 2.73 -4.59 -9.76
N GLU A 33 2.11 -5.70 -9.37
CA GLU A 33 2.63 -7.04 -9.61
C GLU A 33 1.55 -7.92 -10.24
N LYS A 34 1.93 -8.67 -11.28
CA LYS A 34 1.07 -9.65 -11.96
C LYS A 34 1.90 -10.85 -12.38
N GLY A 35 1.72 -11.96 -11.67
CA GLY A 35 2.58 -13.13 -11.84
C GLY A 35 4.03 -12.76 -11.55
N SER A 36 4.93 -13.01 -12.49
CA SER A 36 6.36 -12.67 -12.36
C SER A 36 6.70 -11.22 -12.73
N ASN A 37 5.74 -10.45 -13.27
CA ASN A 37 5.99 -9.08 -13.72
C ASN A 37 5.73 -8.11 -12.57
N ARG A 38 6.76 -7.34 -12.19
CA ARG A 38 6.67 -6.32 -11.15
C ARG A 38 7.19 -4.98 -11.68
N THR A 39 6.37 -3.95 -11.52
CA THR A 39 6.72 -2.57 -11.87
C THR A 39 6.64 -1.72 -10.61
N ILE A 40 7.67 -0.90 -10.35
CA ILE A 40 7.68 0.05 -9.23
C ILE A 40 8.10 1.41 -9.74
N GLU A 41 7.19 2.36 -9.68
CA GLU A 41 7.39 3.75 -10.09
C GLU A 41 7.34 4.69 -8.90
N VAL A 42 8.07 5.80 -9.01
CA VAL A 42 8.22 6.79 -7.94
C VAL A 42 7.88 8.17 -8.50
N PHE A 43 7.01 8.90 -7.79
CA PHE A 43 6.47 10.18 -8.24
C PHE A 43 6.56 11.24 -7.14
N GLY A 44 6.86 12.47 -7.54
CA GLY A 44 6.75 13.65 -6.68
C GLY A 44 7.74 13.73 -5.53
N LYS A 45 7.34 14.43 -4.47
CA LYS A 45 8.16 14.74 -3.29
C LYS A 45 7.65 13.99 -2.07
N LYS A 46 8.56 13.67 -1.15
CA LYS A 46 8.24 13.01 0.13
C LYS A 46 7.49 13.94 1.08
N HIS A 47 7.88 15.21 1.17
CA HIS A 47 7.21 16.19 2.02
C HIS A 47 7.06 17.53 1.27
N PRO A 48 5.86 18.11 1.18
CA PRO A 48 5.63 19.33 0.39
C PRO A 48 6.11 20.63 1.05
N ARG A 49 6.71 20.57 2.25
CA ARG A 49 7.02 21.75 3.08
C ARG A 49 8.37 21.67 3.81
N ILE A 50 9.01 20.51 3.88
CA ILE A 50 10.24 20.28 4.65
C ILE A 50 11.27 19.73 3.68
N ASN A 51 12.38 20.45 3.53
CA ASN A 51 13.60 20.06 2.79
C ASN A 51 13.46 19.66 1.31
N ASP A 52 12.27 19.83 0.72
CA ASP A 52 12.01 19.56 -0.70
C ASP A 52 12.51 18.18 -1.18
N GLU A 53 12.53 17.21 -0.27
CA GLU A 53 13.13 15.90 -0.51
C GLU A 53 12.31 15.13 -1.56
N LEU A 54 13.00 14.67 -2.61
CA LEU A 54 12.39 13.81 -3.63
C LEU A 54 11.90 12.50 -3.02
N MET A 55 10.79 11.99 -3.55
CA MET A 55 10.31 10.66 -3.18
C MET A 55 11.36 9.62 -3.58
N ARG A 56 11.63 8.64 -2.71
CA ARG A 56 12.51 7.49 -2.99
C ARG A 56 11.72 6.19 -2.94
N ARG A 57 12.19 5.17 -3.67
CA ARG A 57 11.54 3.85 -3.73
C ARG A 57 11.40 3.18 -2.35
N ASP A 58 12.35 3.42 -1.46
CA ASP A 58 12.44 2.86 -0.10
C ASP A 58 11.88 3.81 0.98
N THR A 59 11.15 4.86 0.58
CA THR A 59 10.50 5.76 1.53
C THR A 59 9.55 4.97 2.42
N GLN A 60 9.70 5.13 3.74
CA GLN A 60 8.81 4.52 4.71
C GLN A 60 7.50 5.32 4.81
N PHE A 61 6.38 4.61 4.71
CA PHE A 61 5.03 5.18 4.83
C PHE A 61 4.33 4.59 6.06
N ASP A 62 3.54 5.41 6.73
CA ASP A 62 2.55 4.91 7.68
C ASP A 62 1.39 4.30 6.89
N ILE A 63 1.19 2.99 7.09
CA ILE A 63 0.14 2.23 6.41
C ILE A 63 -1.20 2.28 7.19
N ALA A 64 -1.21 2.88 8.38
CA ALA A 64 -2.37 3.11 9.23
C ALA A 64 -3.28 1.87 9.34
N SER A 65 -4.52 1.97 8.88
CA SER A 65 -5.51 0.89 9.00
C SER A 65 -5.16 -0.38 8.20
N LEU A 66 -4.25 -0.33 7.23
CA LEU A 66 -3.78 -1.53 6.54
C LEU A 66 -3.04 -2.49 7.50
N THR A 67 -2.49 -1.98 8.60
CA THR A 67 -1.88 -2.78 9.68
C THR A 67 -2.83 -3.87 10.19
N LYS A 68 -4.14 -3.60 10.24
CA LYS A 68 -5.14 -4.56 10.70
C LYS A 68 -5.17 -5.81 9.82
N VAL A 69 -5.01 -5.65 8.51
CA VAL A 69 -5.05 -6.78 7.56
C VAL A 69 -3.69 -7.47 7.51
N VAL A 70 -2.61 -6.70 7.35
CA VAL A 70 -1.27 -7.26 7.14
C VAL A 70 -0.70 -7.90 8.41
N ALA A 71 -0.88 -7.26 9.56
CA ALA A 71 -0.34 -7.73 10.83
C ALA A 71 -1.44 -8.35 11.71
N GLY A 72 -2.48 -7.58 12.02
CA GLY A 72 -3.50 -7.98 13.00
C GLY A 72 -4.20 -9.29 12.64
N LEU A 73 -4.76 -9.34 11.42
CA LEU A 73 -5.51 -10.48 10.92
C LEU A 73 -4.61 -11.71 10.75
N THR A 74 -3.41 -11.52 10.20
CA THR A 74 -2.40 -12.59 10.07
C THR A 74 -2.08 -13.23 11.41
N VAL A 75 -1.82 -12.42 12.45
CA VAL A 75 -1.54 -12.92 13.80
C VAL A 75 -2.76 -13.63 14.39
N VAL A 76 -3.96 -13.08 14.21
CA VAL A 76 -5.21 -13.70 14.69
C VAL A 76 -5.41 -15.08 14.07
N PHE A 77 -5.27 -15.23 12.74
CA PHE A 77 -5.41 -16.53 12.08
C PHE A 77 -4.33 -17.52 12.50
N HIS A 78 -3.08 -17.06 12.65
CA HIS A 78 -2.01 -17.90 13.16
C HIS A 78 -2.28 -18.43 14.58
N LEU A 79 -2.93 -17.63 15.43
CA LEU A 79 -3.35 -18.07 16.76
C LEU A 79 -4.52 -19.06 16.70
N ILE A 80 -5.46 -18.87 15.77
CA ILE A 80 -6.58 -19.79 15.53
C ILE A 80 -6.06 -21.15 15.06
N GLU A 81 -5.15 -21.18 14.08
CA GLU A 81 -4.53 -22.42 13.56
C GLU A 81 -3.81 -23.21 14.65
N ARG A 82 -3.23 -22.51 15.64
CA ARG A 82 -2.56 -23.14 16.79
C ARG A 82 -3.51 -23.51 17.93
N GLY A 83 -4.81 -23.35 17.76
CA GLY A 83 -5.82 -23.61 18.79
C GLY A 83 -5.74 -22.66 20.00
N ARG A 84 -5.05 -21.53 19.87
CA ARG A 84 -4.83 -20.56 20.96
C ARG A 84 -5.89 -19.47 21.02
N LEU A 85 -6.70 -19.34 19.97
CA LEU A 85 -7.80 -18.39 19.86
C LEU A 85 -8.95 -19.08 19.13
N GLN A 86 -10.19 -18.83 19.54
CA GLN A 86 -11.38 -19.29 18.84
C GLN A 86 -12.21 -18.08 18.42
N LEU A 87 -12.57 -18.02 17.14
CA LEU A 87 -13.25 -16.85 16.57
C LEU A 87 -14.64 -16.60 17.18
N ASN A 88 -15.32 -17.67 17.56
CA ASN A 88 -16.64 -17.66 18.19
C ASN A 88 -16.58 -17.59 19.72
N GLN A 89 -15.39 -17.41 20.31
CA GLN A 89 -15.27 -17.24 21.75
C GLN A 89 -15.90 -15.91 22.15
N PRO A 90 -16.90 -15.90 23.05
CA PRO A 90 -17.46 -14.66 23.56
C PRO A 90 -16.40 -13.91 24.38
N PHE A 91 -16.42 -12.58 24.30
CA PHE A 91 -15.60 -11.78 25.18
C PHE A 91 -16.05 -12.00 26.63
N PRO A 92 -15.11 -12.17 27.58
CA PRO A 92 -15.45 -12.21 29.00
C PRO A 92 -16.16 -10.91 29.36
N ARG A 93 -17.29 -11.00 30.06
CA ARG A 93 -17.91 -9.81 30.64
C ARG A 93 -17.05 -9.35 31.82
N CYS A 94 -16.77 -8.05 31.87
CA CYS A 94 -16.10 -7.39 32.99
C CYS A 94 -17.04 -7.31 34.20
#